data_AF-A0AAJ1ZST5-F1
#
_entry.id   AF-A0AAJ1ZST5-F1
#
_cell.length_a   1.000
_cell.length_b   1.000
_cell.length_c   1.000
_cell.angle_alpha   90.00
_cell.angle_beta   90.00
_cell.angle_gamma   90.00
#
_symmetry.space_group_name_H-M   'P 1'
#
loop_
_entity.id
_entity.type
_entity.pdbx_description
1 polymer ?
#
loop_
_entity_poly.entity_id
_entity_poly.type
_entity_poly.pdbx_seq_one_letter_code
_entity_poly.pdbx_strand_id
1 'polypeptide(L)'
;MSISISSHFDAGAIEVVDATNPSDIRLRVRPDSHADFAQWFYFRVSGARGERLVMSFENAAQCAFPEGWRDYQAVASYDRVNWFRVATEYVGGVLKIDHTPDFDRIHYAYFEPYSDERHAEFLGAVQQMPHATLTELGSTVQGRPMSLLSLGLADGMSAKPKKNVWVIARQHPGETMAEWFVEGLVKRLAGWGDWAGDPTARAVLDRAVFHIVPNMNPDGSVLGNLRTNAAGANLNREWMEPDAARSPEVLVVRDAIRDIGCDMFFDIHGDEAIPYVFVAAAVLSGNRNFEARIHP
;
A
#
# COMPACT_ATOMS: atom_id res chain seq x y z
N MET A 1 -23.55 9.39 -26.31
CA MET A 1 -23.01 8.05 -26.00
C MET A 1 -23.35 7.74 -24.54
N SER A 2 -23.64 6.50 -24.18
CA SER A 2 -23.96 6.14 -22.79
C SER A 2 -22.67 6.02 -21.97
N ILE A 3 -22.62 6.68 -20.80
CA ILE A 3 -21.55 6.48 -19.83
C ILE A 3 -21.60 5.05 -19.28
N SER A 4 -20.42 4.44 -19.09
CA SER A 4 -20.29 3.13 -18.45
C SER A 4 -19.26 3.21 -17.33
N ILE A 5 -19.63 2.68 -16.15
CA ILE A 5 -18.75 2.58 -14.98
C ILE A 5 -18.44 1.11 -14.72
N SER A 6 -17.17 0.79 -14.47
CA SER A 6 -16.72 -0.58 -14.17
C SER A 6 -15.57 -0.59 -13.17
N SER A 7 -15.52 -1.62 -12.33
CA SER A 7 -14.45 -1.86 -11.36
C SER A 7 -13.96 -3.31 -11.37
N HIS A 8 -14.19 -4.07 -12.46
CA HIS A 8 -13.75 -5.46 -12.59
C HIS A 8 -12.29 -5.54 -13.07
N PHE A 9 -11.38 -5.14 -12.21
CA PHE A 9 -9.92 -5.19 -12.41
C PHE A 9 -9.22 -5.11 -11.05
N ASP A 10 -7.90 -5.32 -11.03
CA ASP A 10 -7.06 -5.24 -9.83
C ASP A 10 -7.32 -3.95 -9.01
N ALA A 11 -7.59 -4.14 -7.71
CA ALA A 11 -7.95 -3.12 -6.73
C ALA A 11 -9.26 -2.37 -7.02
N GLY A 12 -10.03 -2.78 -8.03
CA GLY A 12 -11.27 -2.13 -8.41
C GLY A 12 -12.36 -2.26 -7.34
N ALA A 13 -12.93 -1.12 -6.93
CA ALA A 13 -13.95 -1.04 -5.90
C ALA A 13 -14.88 0.17 -6.13
N ILE A 14 -16.14 -0.09 -6.49
CA ILE A 14 -17.22 0.91 -6.46
C ILE A 14 -18.58 0.20 -6.49
N GLU A 15 -19.59 0.83 -5.93
CA GLU A 15 -21.01 0.49 -6.16
C GLU A 15 -21.67 1.61 -6.97
N VAL A 16 -22.29 1.27 -8.09
CA VAL A 16 -23.02 2.24 -8.94
C VAL A 16 -24.49 2.22 -8.56
N VAL A 17 -24.99 3.33 -8.02
CA VAL A 17 -26.42 3.50 -7.70
C VAL A 17 -27.17 3.96 -8.95
N ASP A 18 -26.64 5.00 -9.61
CA ASP A 18 -27.16 5.52 -10.87
C ASP A 18 -26.04 6.23 -11.66
N ALA A 19 -25.99 6.01 -12.97
CA ALA A 19 -25.05 6.66 -13.88
C ALA A 19 -25.72 7.09 -15.20
N THR A 20 -27.05 7.23 -15.19
CA THR A 20 -27.84 7.61 -16.38
C THR A 20 -27.69 9.10 -16.73
N ASN A 21 -27.44 9.95 -15.73
CA ASN A 21 -27.20 11.39 -15.90
C ASN A 21 -25.73 11.75 -15.55
N PRO A 22 -24.91 12.23 -16.50
CA PRO A 22 -23.52 12.62 -16.24
C PRO A 22 -23.37 13.70 -15.17
N SER A 23 -24.34 14.61 -15.05
CA SER A 23 -24.36 15.69 -14.06
C SER A 23 -24.95 15.28 -12.71
N ASP A 24 -25.31 14.01 -12.53
CA ASP A 24 -25.84 13.45 -11.27
C ASP A 24 -25.55 11.94 -11.18
N ILE A 25 -24.27 11.58 -11.26
CA ILE A 25 -23.82 10.19 -11.06
C ILE A 25 -23.82 9.91 -9.55
N ARG A 26 -24.49 8.83 -9.13
CA ARG A 26 -24.63 8.44 -7.73
C ARG A 26 -23.90 7.13 -7.48
N LEU A 27 -22.95 7.17 -6.56
CA LEU A 27 -22.04 6.08 -6.23
C LEU A 27 -22.07 5.81 -4.73
N ARG A 28 -21.59 4.62 -4.36
CA ARG A 28 -21.26 4.29 -2.97
C ARG A 28 -19.87 3.65 -2.94
N VAL A 29 -19.12 3.99 -1.90
CA VAL A 29 -17.88 3.27 -1.55
C VAL A 29 -18.28 1.87 -1.12
N ARG A 30 -17.75 0.85 -1.81
CA ARG A 30 -17.98 -0.55 -1.47
C ARG A 30 -17.21 -0.89 -0.18
N PRO A 31 -17.79 -1.63 0.78
CA PRO A 31 -17.03 -2.18 1.89
C PRO A 31 -15.89 -3.10 1.46
N ASP A 32 -14.96 -3.34 2.37
CA ASP A 32 -13.99 -4.42 2.31
C ASP A 32 -14.74 -5.74 2.11
N SER A 33 -14.16 -6.63 1.31
CA SER A 33 -14.83 -7.87 0.87
C SER A 33 -15.39 -8.75 2.00
N HIS A 34 -14.77 -8.72 3.19
CA HIS A 34 -15.15 -9.53 4.35
C HIS A 34 -15.17 -8.72 5.67
N ALA A 35 -15.34 -7.39 5.59
CA ALA A 35 -15.43 -6.52 6.76
C ALA A 35 -16.22 -5.24 6.44
N ASP A 36 -16.78 -4.60 7.47
CA ASP A 36 -17.58 -3.37 7.30
C ASP A 36 -16.75 -2.11 7.00
N PHE A 37 -15.41 -2.19 7.03
CA PHE A 37 -14.53 -1.07 6.66
C PHE A 37 -14.80 -0.62 5.23
N ALA A 38 -14.95 0.69 4.99
CA ALA A 38 -15.14 1.25 3.66
C ALA A 38 -14.42 2.59 3.56
N GLN A 39 -13.55 2.78 2.56
CA GLN A 39 -12.93 4.07 2.22
C GLN A 39 -12.32 4.01 0.82
N TRP A 40 -11.60 2.93 0.51
CA TRP A 40 -10.96 2.74 -0.80
C TRP A 40 -12.01 2.69 -1.92
N PHE A 41 -11.74 3.42 -2.99
CA PHE A 41 -12.47 3.31 -4.24
C PHE A 41 -11.50 3.34 -5.41
N TYR A 42 -11.85 2.60 -6.46
CA TYR A 42 -11.13 2.62 -7.73
C TYR A 42 -12.04 2.11 -8.84
N PHE A 43 -12.33 2.95 -9.83
CA PHE A 43 -13.22 2.60 -10.93
C PHE A 43 -12.83 3.31 -12.23
N ARG A 44 -13.33 2.76 -13.33
CA ARG A 44 -13.19 3.31 -14.68
C ARG A 44 -14.51 3.90 -15.14
N VAL A 45 -14.46 5.07 -15.76
CA VAL A 45 -15.55 5.67 -16.53
C VAL A 45 -15.19 5.67 -18.01
N SER A 46 -16.10 5.19 -18.85
CA SER A 46 -15.97 5.16 -20.32
C SER A 46 -17.11 5.93 -21.00
N GLY A 47 -16.83 6.52 -22.16
CA GLY A 47 -17.81 7.25 -22.98
C GLY A 47 -18.11 8.66 -22.49
N ALA A 48 -17.20 9.27 -21.71
CA ALA A 48 -17.40 10.54 -21.02
C ALA A 48 -16.53 11.70 -21.57
N ARG A 49 -15.99 11.58 -22.79
CA ARG A 49 -15.11 12.60 -23.37
C ARG A 49 -15.84 13.94 -23.53
N GLY A 50 -15.28 14.98 -22.94
CA GLY A 50 -15.82 16.35 -22.97
C GLY A 50 -17.11 16.53 -22.18
N GLU A 51 -17.61 15.49 -21.49
CA GLU A 51 -18.83 15.54 -20.69
C GLU A 51 -18.48 15.89 -19.25
N ARG A 52 -19.16 16.87 -18.65
CA ARG A 52 -18.98 17.18 -17.23
C ARG A 52 -19.59 16.08 -16.37
N LEU A 53 -18.75 15.44 -15.57
CA LEU A 53 -19.16 14.42 -14.62
C LEU A 53 -19.27 15.02 -13.22
N VAL A 54 -20.44 14.84 -12.62
CA VAL A 54 -20.66 15.11 -11.20
C VAL A 54 -20.95 13.79 -10.53
N MET A 55 -20.01 13.28 -9.74
CA MET A 55 -20.08 11.96 -9.10
C MET A 55 -20.17 12.12 -7.59
N SER A 56 -21.29 11.71 -7.00
CA SER A 56 -21.60 11.82 -5.58
C SER A 56 -21.48 10.46 -4.88
N PHE A 57 -20.64 10.36 -3.86
CA PHE A 57 -20.52 9.19 -3.00
C PHE A 57 -21.44 9.36 -1.80
N GLU A 58 -22.64 8.78 -1.91
CA GLU A 58 -23.74 9.00 -0.96
C GLU A 58 -23.43 8.50 0.45
N ASN A 59 -22.51 7.53 0.58
CA ASN A 59 -22.14 6.92 1.84
C ASN A 59 -20.81 7.41 2.45
N ALA A 60 -20.27 8.54 1.98
CA ALA A 60 -18.95 9.02 2.42
C ALA A 60 -18.87 9.28 3.93
N ALA A 61 -19.94 9.80 4.55
CA ALA A 61 -20.00 10.00 6.01
C ALA A 61 -20.03 8.72 6.85
N GLN A 62 -20.37 7.56 6.25
CA GLN A 62 -20.38 6.26 6.92
C GLN A 62 -19.10 5.47 6.68
N CYS A 63 -18.16 6.00 5.89
CA CYS A 63 -16.85 5.39 5.70
C CYS A 63 -16.05 5.36 7.01
N ALA A 64 -14.99 4.55 7.03
CA ALA A 64 -14.19 4.30 8.22
C ALA A 64 -13.53 5.58 8.78
N PHE A 65 -13.15 6.51 7.90
CA PHE A 65 -12.49 7.76 8.25
C PHE A 65 -13.14 8.95 7.53
N PRO A 66 -14.31 9.43 7.99
CA PRO A 66 -15.00 10.56 7.35
C PRO A 66 -14.19 11.87 7.38
N GLU A 67 -13.33 12.04 8.38
CA GLU A 67 -12.38 13.15 8.46
C GLU A 67 -11.38 13.16 7.31
N GLY A 68 -11.04 11.99 6.74
CA GLY A 68 -10.15 11.88 5.59
C GLY A 68 -10.74 12.41 4.28
N TRP A 69 -12.02 12.80 4.27
CA TRP A 69 -12.65 13.51 3.15
C TRP A 69 -12.50 15.04 3.22
N ARG A 70 -12.09 15.58 4.37
CA ARG A 70 -11.87 17.03 4.53
C ARG A 70 -10.59 17.42 3.80
N ASP A 71 -10.68 18.44 2.95
CA ASP A 71 -9.57 18.95 2.12
C ASP A 71 -8.92 17.90 1.19
N TYR A 72 -9.59 16.76 1.00
CA TYR A 72 -9.15 15.66 0.15
C TYR A 72 -9.58 15.90 -1.31
N GLN A 73 -8.72 15.48 -2.24
CA GLN A 73 -9.01 15.47 -3.67
C GLN A 73 -8.81 14.07 -4.24
N ALA A 74 -9.78 13.53 -4.97
CA ALA A 74 -9.62 12.26 -5.66
C ALA A 74 -8.48 12.33 -6.68
N VAL A 75 -7.84 11.18 -6.96
CA VAL A 75 -6.89 11.08 -8.07
C VAL A 75 -7.57 10.47 -9.29
N ALA A 76 -7.12 10.86 -10.48
CA ALA A 76 -7.59 10.34 -11.74
C ALA A 76 -6.43 10.04 -12.70
N SER A 77 -6.67 9.15 -13.65
CA SER A 77 -5.70 8.78 -14.68
C SER A 77 -6.36 8.26 -15.95
N TYR A 78 -5.84 8.68 -17.11
CA TYR A 78 -6.30 8.18 -18.42
C TYR A 78 -5.65 6.85 -18.81
N ASP A 79 -4.46 6.56 -18.29
CA ASP A 79 -3.58 5.45 -18.72
C ASP A 79 -3.18 4.49 -17.57
N ARG A 80 -3.55 4.80 -16.32
CA ARG A 80 -3.13 4.11 -15.09
C ARG A 80 -1.64 4.25 -14.76
N VAL A 81 -0.94 5.16 -15.44
CA VAL A 81 0.48 5.44 -15.25
C VAL A 81 0.66 6.86 -14.70
N ASN A 82 0.01 7.84 -15.31
CA ASN A 82 0.10 9.24 -14.91
C ASN A 82 -1.16 9.62 -14.12
N TRP A 83 -0.98 9.95 -12.85
CA TRP A 83 -2.07 10.29 -11.93
C TRP A 83 -2.06 11.77 -11.55
N PHE A 84 -3.24 12.37 -11.49
CA PHE A 84 -3.44 13.77 -11.13
C PHE A 84 -4.64 13.95 -10.21
N ARG A 85 -4.65 14.99 -9.39
CA ARG A 85 -5.79 15.32 -8.51
C ARG A 85 -6.90 15.98 -9.31
N VAL A 86 -8.16 15.73 -8.94
CA VAL A 86 -9.34 16.35 -9.56
C VAL A 86 -10.18 17.08 -8.51
N ALA A 87 -10.93 18.10 -8.95
CA ALA A 87 -11.77 18.90 -8.06
C ALA A 87 -12.76 18.01 -7.30
N THR A 88 -12.68 18.10 -5.98
CA THR A 88 -13.43 17.27 -5.05
C THR A 88 -13.88 18.13 -3.87
N GLU A 89 -15.10 17.93 -3.42
CA GLU A 89 -15.64 18.58 -2.23
C GLU A 89 -16.31 17.55 -1.32
N TYR A 90 -16.25 17.79 -0.01
CA TYR A 90 -16.99 17.00 0.97
C TYR A 90 -17.92 17.92 1.75
N VAL A 91 -19.23 17.82 1.46
CA VAL A 91 -20.26 18.70 2.02
C VAL A 91 -21.48 17.89 2.39
N GLY A 92 -22.05 18.15 3.58
CA GLY A 92 -23.29 17.50 4.01
C GLY A 92 -23.20 15.97 4.15
N GLY A 93 -22.00 15.43 4.34
CA GLY A 93 -21.75 13.99 4.45
C GLY A 93 -21.57 13.24 3.12
N VAL A 94 -21.54 13.97 2.00
CA VAL A 94 -21.36 13.42 0.64
C VAL A 94 -20.03 13.92 0.08
N LEU A 95 -19.23 13.00 -0.45
CA LEU A 95 -18.04 13.35 -1.25
C LEU A 95 -18.47 13.51 -2.70
N LYS A 96 -18.03 14.57 -3.37
CA LYS A 96 -18.40 14.86 -4.75
C LYS A 96 -17.16 15.16 -5.57
N ILE A 97 -17.00 14.45 -6.70
CA ILE A 97 -16.01 14.74 -7.72
C ILE A 97 -16.70 15.49 -8.86
N ASP A 98 -16.13 16.61 -9.29
CA ASP A 98 -16.61 17.44 -10.39
C ASP A 98 -15.50 17.59 -11.44
N HIS A 99 -15.62 16.86 -12.55
CA HIS A 99 -14.54 16.75 -13.52
C HIS A 99 -15.05 16.53 -14.94
N THR A 100 -14.43 17.17 -15.93
CA THR A 100 -14.71 16.95 -17.36
C THR A 100 -13.53 16.19 -17.99
N PRO A 101 -13.69 14.90 -18.34
CA PRO A 101 -12.60 14.12 -18.92
C PRO A 101 -12.23 14.57 -20.34
N ASP A 102 -10.94 14.72 -20.63
CA ASP A 102 -10.45 15.06 -21.98
C ASP A 102 -10.52 13.89 -22.99
N PHE A 103 -10.61 12.66 -22.48
CA PHE A 103 -10.58 11.43 -23.28
C PHE A 103 -11.74 10.50 -22.94
N ASP A 104 -11.97 9.52 -23.82
CA ASP A 104 -13.12 8.61 -23.72
C ASP A 104 -13.08 7.68 -22.50
N ARG A 105 -11.91 7.48 -21.90
CA ARG A 105 -11.72 6.57 -20.77
C ARG A 105 -10.84 7.23 -19.71
N ILE A 106 -11.31 7.23 -18.48
CA ILE A 106 -10.59 7.73 -17.30
C ILE A 106 -10.85 6.80 -16.12
N HIS A 107 -9.88 6.70 -15.22
CA HIS A 107 -10.06 6.06 -13.92
C HIS A 107 -10.03 7.09 -12.81
N TYR A 108 -10.77 6.84 -11.74
CA TYR A 108 -10.73 7.60 -10.49
C TYR A 108 -10.40 6.64 -9.36
N ALA A 109 -9.52 7.06 -8.44
CA ALA A 109 -9.12 6.25 -7.29
C ALA A 109 -8.94 7.12 -6.04
N TYR A 110 -8.89 6.45 -4.89
CA TYR A 110 -8.61 7.07 -3.60
C TYR A 110 -7.17 7.61 -3.50
N PHE A 111 -6.21 6.81 -3.95
CA PHE A 111 -4.80 7.16 -4.12
C PHE A 111 -4.27 6.48 -5.37
N GLU A 112 -3.06 6.84 -5.82
CA GLU A 112 -2.38 6.17 -6.93
C GLU A 112 -2.22 4.66 -6.64
N PRO A 113 -2.90 3.77 -7.38
CA PRO A 113 -2.84 2.34 -7.13
C PRO A 113 -1.45 1.76 -7.40
N TYR A 114 -1.14 0.65 -6.73
CA TYR A 114 0.03 -0.18 -7.01
C TYR A 114 -0.49 -1.61 -7.25
N SER A 115 -0.39 -2.09 -8.49
CA SER A 115 -0.98 -3.36 -8.94
C SER A 115 -0.11 -4.58 -8.60
N ASP A 116 -0.75 -5.74 -8.58
CA ASP A 116 -0.08 -7.04 -8.46
C ASP A 116 0.88 -7.29 -9.64
N GLU A 117 0.52 -6.88 -10.85
CA GLU A 117 1.44 -6.94 -12.01
C GLU A 117 2.70 -6.11 -11.78
N ARG A 118 2.56 -4.88 -11.24
CA ARG A 118 3.72 -4.03 -10.94
C ARG A 118 4.58 -4.65 -9.83
N HIS A 119 3.95 -5.24 -8.81
CA HIS A 119 4.64 -5.97 -7.75
C HIS A 119 5.48 -7.12 -8.31
N ALA A 120 4.86 -7.96 -9.15
CA ALA A 120 5.51 -9.11 -9.76
C ALA A 120 6.66 -8.70 -10.69
N GLU A 121 6.46 -7.68 -11.54
CA GLU A 121 7.51 -7.15 -12.42
C GLU A 121 8.68 -6.58 -11.61
N PHE A 122 8.39 -5.82 -10.56
CA PHE A 122 9.41 -5.20 -9.72
C PHE A 122 10.28 -6.25 -9.01
N LEU A 123 9.67 -7.23 -8.34
CA LEU A 123 10.41 -8.31 -7.68
C LEU A 123 11.11 -9.22 -8.68
N GLY A 124 10.51 -9.46 -9.85
CA GLY A 124 11.10 -10.15 -10.99
C GLY A 124 12.40 -9.52 -11.47
N ALA A 125 12.47 -8.19 -11.48
CA ALA A 125 13.69 -7.46 -11.83
C ALA A 125 14.71 -7.46 -10.68
N VAL A 126 14.27 -7.16 -9.45
CA VAL A 126 15.19 -6.98 -8.30
C VAL A 126 15.91 -8.28 -7.93
N GLN A 127 15.23 -9.44 -8.01
CA GLN A 127 15.85 -10.73 -7.66
C GLN A 127 17.06 -11.10 -8.53
N GLN A 128 17.23 -10.47 -9.70
CA GLN A 128 18.36 -10.74 -10.60
C GLN A 128 19.65 -10.05 -10.14
N MET A 129 19.59 -9.21 -9.10
CA MET A 129 20.75 -8.53 -8.56
C MET A 129 21.64 -9.49 -7.75
N PRO A 130 22.98 -9.37 -7.84
CA PRO A 130 23.89 -10.29 -7.15
C PRO A 130 23.79 -10.33 -5.62
N HIS A 131 23.16 -9.32 -5.02
CA HIS A 131 23.02 -9.16 -3.58
C HIS A 131 21.54 -9.17 -3.13
N ALA A 132 20.66 -9.70 -4.00
CA ALA A 132 19.25 -9.89 -3.71
C ALA A 132 18.91 -11.38 -3.60
N THR A 133 18.08 -11.72 -2.61
CA THR A 133 17.43 -13.03 -2.50
C THR A 133 15.94 -12.81 -2.33
N LEU A 134 15.14 -13.45 -3.19
CA LEU A 134 13.70 -13.49 -3.04
C LEU A 134 13.29 -14.83 -2.42
N THR A 135 12.49 -14.80 -1.37
CA THR A 135 12.02 -16.00 -0.67
C THR A 135 10.51 -15.92 -0.48
N GLU A 136 9.80 -17.00 -0.76
CA GLU A 136 8.38 -17.13 -0.43
C GLU A 136 8.27 -17.70 0.99
N LEU A 137 7.78 -16.89 1.93
CA LEU A 137 7.62 -17.29 3.34
C LEU A 137 6.41 -18.19 3.55
N GLY A 138 5.45 -18.15 2.62
CA GLY A 138 4.21 -18.90 2.67
C GLY A 138 3.20 -18.29 1.71
N SER A 139 1.91 -18.47 2.01
CA SER A 139 0.83 -17.99 1.17
C SER A 139 -0.22 -17.21 1.96
N THR A 140 -0.89 -16.27 1.29
CA THR A 140 -2.07 -15.58 1.78
C THR A 140 -3.28 -16.52 1.89
N VAL A 141 -4.39 -16.01 2.41
CA VAL A 141 -5.68 -16.73 2.50
C VAL A 141 -6.13 -17.27 1.14
N GLN A 142 -5.93 -16.53 0.05
CA GLN A 142 -6.29 -16.92 -1.32
C GLN A 142 -5.13 -17.51 -2.13
N GLY A 143 -4.01 -17.86 -1.48
CA GLY A 143 -2.91 -18.59 -2.11
C GLY A 143 -1.91 -17.74 -2.90
N ARG A 144 -1.90 -16.40 -2.73
CA ARG A 144 -0.84 -15.53 -3.27
C ARG A 144 0.43 -15.67 -2.43
N PRO A 145 1.63 -15.49 -3.01
CA PRO A 145 2.88 -15.63 -2.28
C PRO A 145 3.09 -14.51 -1.26
N MET A 146 3.59 -14.85 -0.07
CA MET A 146 4.14 -13.89 0.88
C MET A 146 5.65 -13.73 0.63
N SER A 147 6.02 -12.76 -0.21
CA SER A 147 7.40 -12.58 -0.68
C SER A 147 8.25 -11.72 0.26
N LEU A 148 9.37 -12.29 0.70
CA LEU A 148 10.45 -11.60 1.40
C LEU A 148 11.61 -11.33 0.44
N LEU A 149 11.92 -10.06 0.24
CA LEU A 149 13.12 -9.60 -0.45
C LEU A 149 14.23 -9.32 0.57
N SER A 150 15.33 -10.05 0.49
CA SER A 150 16.53 -9.79 1.28
C SER A 150 17.60 -9.12 0.43
N LEU A 151 18.09 -7.95 0.85
CA LEU A 151 19.17 -7.20 0.20
C LEU A 151 20.36 -7.10 1.15
N GLY A 152 21.47 -7.73 0.78
CA GLY A 152 22.66 -7.77 1.62
C GLY A 152 23.88 -8.18 0.80
N LEU A 153 24.99 -7.50 1.03
CA LEU A 153 26.25 -7.90 0.41
C LEU A 153 26.78 -9.16 1.10
N ALA A 154 27.46 -10.04 0.36
CA ALA A 154 28.17 -11.15 0.97
C ALA A 154 29.09 -10.64 2.09
N ASP A 155 29.21 -11.41 3.16
CA ASP A 155 30.15 -11.11 4.23
C ASP A 155 31.56 -11.11 3.64
N GLY A 156 32.10 -9.92 3.40
CA GLY A 156 33.53 -9.75 3.18
C GLY A 156 34.29 -10.09 4.46
N MET A 157 35.59 -9.80 4.50
CA MET A 157 36.47 -10.07 5.67
C MET A 157 36.11 -9.27 6.96
N SER A 158 34.91 -8.71 7.06
CA SER A 158 34.39 -8.05 8.27
C SER A 158 34.11 -9.08 9.36
N ALA A 159 34.80 -8.96 10.49
CA ALA A 159 34.62 -9.81 11.66
C ALA A 159 33.33 -9.53 12.46
N LYS A 160 32.52 -8.53 12.08
CA LYS A 160 31.29 -8.15 12.81
C LYS A 160 30.03 -8.62 12.08
N PRO A 161 29.07 -9.23 12.78
CA PRO A 161 27.79 -9.60 12.19
C PRO A 161 27.03 -8.34 11.74
N LYS A 162 26.36 -8.44 10.60
CA LYS A 162 25.51 -7.38 10.07
C LYS A 162 24.22 -7.24 10.88
N LYS A 163 23.63 -6.05 10.81
CA LYS A 163 22.34 -5.72 11.43
C LYS A 163 21.17 -6.15 10.57
N ASN A 164 20.15 -6.75 11.16
CA ASN A 164 18.94 -7.16 10.45
C ASN A 164 17.91 -6.02 10.50
N VAL A 165 17.70 -5.36 9.36
CA VAL A 165 16.76 -4.25 9.22
C VAL A 165 15.51 -4.76 8.50
N TRP A 166 14.38 -4.76 9.20
CA TRP A 166 13.10 -5.17 8.66
C TRP A 166 12.29 -3.98 8.19
N VAL A 167 11.75 -4.06 6.97
CA VAL A 167 10.81 -3.09 6.42
C VAL A 167 9.61 -3.85 5.87
N ILE A 168 8.46 -3.70 6.49
CA ILE A 168 7.21 -4.23 5.96
C ILE A 168 6.31 -3.09 5.53
N ALA A 169 5.51 -3.31 4.50
CA ALA A 169 4.62 -2.29 3.98
C ALA A 169 3.23 -2.87 3.68
N ARG A 170 2.23 -1.99 3.70
CA ARG A 170 0.90 -2.25 3.13
C ARG A 170 0.15 -3.40 3.83
N GLN A 171 0.23 -3.44 5.17
CA GLN A 171 -0.62 -4.33 5.96
C GLN A 171 -2.10 -4.00 5.76
N HIS A 172 -2.42 -2.72 5.65
CA HIS A 172 -3.70 -2.24 5.14
C HIS A 172 -3.60 -2.07 3.62
N PRO A 173 -4.38 -2.81 2.83
CA PRO A 173 -4.18 -2.95 1.39
C PRO A 173 -4.42 -1.66 0.58
N GLY A 174 -5.30 -0.77 1.06
CA GLY A 174 -5.63 0.50 0.42
C GLY A 174 -4.56 1.58 0.61
N GLU A 175 -3.57 1.35 1.47
CA GLU A 175 -2.46 2.27 1.73
C GLU A 175 -1.34 2.05 0.71
N THR A 176 -1.66 2.24 -0.57
CA THR A 176 -0.77 1.92 -1.70
C THR A 176 0.53 2.73 -1.71
N MET A 177 0.55 3.90 -1.07
CA MET A 177 1.77 4.70 -0.88
C MET A 177 2.88 3.93 -0.16
N ALA A 178 2.55 2.94 0.67
CA ALA A 178 3.51 2.16 1.42
C ALA A 178 4.38 1.29 0.50
N GLU A 179 3.79 0.69 -0.54
CA GLU A 179 4.54 -0.11 -1.50
C GLU A 179 5.30 0.76 -2.51
N TRP A 180 4.74 1.91 -2.89
CA TRP A 180 5.49 2.94 -3.63
C TRP A 180 6.74 3.42 -2.88
N PHE A 181 6.64 3.59 -1.56
CA PHE A 181 7.79 3.90 -0.70
C PHE A 181 8.85 2.79 -0.76
N VAL A 182 8.43 1.53 -0.65
CA VAL A 182 9.34 0.38 -0.73
C VAL A 182 10.02 0.31 -2.10
N GLU A 183 9.29 0.53 -3.19
CA GLU A 183 9.88 0.55 -4.55
C GLU A 183 11.01 1.59 -4.65
N GLY A 184 10.78 2.81 -4.13
CA GLY A 184 11.79 3.87 -4.10
C GLY A 184 13.01 3.52 -3.23
N LEU A 185 12.79 2.97 -2.05
CA LEU A 185 13.85 2.50 -1.14
C LEU A 185 14.71 1.43 -1.80
N VAL A 186 14.07 0.40 -2.38
CA VAL A 186 14.76 -0.72 -3.04
C VAL A 186 15.50 -0.26 -4.30
N LYS A 187 14.91 0.62 -5.12
CA LYS A 187 15.61 1.23 -6.28
C LYS A 187 16.91 1.93 -5.88
N ARG A 188 16.90 2.64 -4.75
CA ARG A 188 18.09 3.31 -4.22
C ARG A 188 19.13 2.31 -3.70
N LEU A 189 18.69 1.30 -2.93
CA LEU A 189 19.57 0.22 -2.47
C LEU A 189 20.19 -0.56 -3.64
N ALA A 190 19.46 -0.68 -4.75
CA ALA A 190 19.89 -1.32 -5.97
C ALA A 190 20.82 -0.48 -6.85
N GLY A 191 20.96 0.83 -6.56
CA GLY A 191 21.70 1.76 -7.41
C GLY A 191 21.11 1.90 -8.80
N TRP A 192 19.78 1.76 -8.95
CA TRP A 192 19.10 1.89 -10.24
C TRP A 192 18.80 3.35 -10.60
N GLY A 193 18.86 3.66 -11.89
CA GLY A 193 18.56 5.00 -12.41
C GLY A 193 19.51 6.05 -11.82
N ASP A 194 18.94 7.15 -11.33
CA ASP A 194 19.69 8.27 -10.75
C ASP A 194 20.47 7.91 -9.46
N TRP A 195 20.20 6.73 -8.88
CA TRP A 195 20.93 6.23 -7.71
C TRP A 195 22.23 5.51 -8.08
N ALA A 196 22.53 5.33 -9.37
CA ALA A 196 23.78 4.73 -9.81
C ALA A 196 24.97 5.57 -9.33
N GLY A 197 25.84 4.95 -8.53
CA GLY A 197 27.01 5.62 -7.95
C GLY A 197 26.77 6.32 -6.61
N ASP A 198 25.55 6.28 -6.04
CA ASP A 198 25.30 6.75 -4.66
C ASP A 198 26.06 5.86 -3.65
N PRO A 199 27.05 6.41 -2.90
CA PRO A 199 27.81 5.62 -1.93
C PRO A 199 26.98 5.19 -0.72
N THR A 200 25.81 5.80 -0.50
CA THR A 200 24.96 5.54 0.68
C THR A 200 24.50 4.09 0.74
N ALA A 201 23.98 3.55 -0.37
CA ALA A 201 23.48 2.17 -0.43
C ALA A 201 24.57 1.16 -0.05
N ARG A 202 25.77 1.32 -0.62
CA ARG A 202 26.93 0.47 -0.30
C ARG A 202 27.29 0.57 1.18
N ALA A 203 27.39 1.78 1.72
CA ALA A 203 27.77 2.01 3.11
C ALA A 203 26.80 1.39 4.11
N VAL A 204 25.50 1.35 3.80
CA VAL A 204 24.50 0.71 4.66
C VAL A 204 24.52 -0.82 4.48
N LEU A 205 24.57 -1.34 3.25
CA LEU A 205 24.60 -2.78 2.98
C LEU A 205 25.89 -3.49 3.45
N ASP A 206 26.97 -2.74 3.67
CA ASP A 206 28.19 -3.23 4.33
C ASP A 206 27.97 -3.52 5.84
N ARG A 207 26.96 -2.91 6.45
CA ARG A 207 26.66 -3.00 7.89
C ARG A 207 25.34 -3.68 8.22
N ALA A 208 24.45 -3.80 7.25
CA ALA A 208 23.10 -4.32 7.42
C ALA A 208 22.67 -5.23 6.27
N VAL A 209 21.75 -6.14 6.59
CA VAL A 209 20.92 -6.86 5.63
C VAL A 209 19.50 -6.32 5.77
N PHE A 210 18.91 -5.92 4.66
CA PHE A 210 17.50 -5.50 4.64
C PHE A 210 16.63 -6.70 4.34
N HIS A 211 15.60 -6.91 5.15
CA HIS A 211 14.55 -7.91 4.99
C HIS A 211 13.24 -7.17 4.75
N ILE A 212 12.76 -7.21 3.51
CA ILE A 212 11.70 -6.32 3.02
C ILE A 212 10.51 -7.14 2.56
N VAL A 213 9.32 -6.85 3.09
CA VAL A 213 8.05 -7.37 2.58
C VAL A 213 7.30 -6.20 1.93
N PRO A 214 7.36 -6.03 0.59
CA PRO A 214 6.77 -4.86 -0.07
C PRO A 214 5.26 -4.77 0.03
N ASN A 215 4.58 -5.93 0.10
CA ASN A 215 3.14 -6.01 0.23
C ASN A 215 2.77 -7.09 1.25
N MET A 216 2.35 -6.67 2.44
CA MET A 216 1.88 -7.55 3.49
C MET A 216 0.47 -8.09 3.25
N ASN A 217 -0.30 -7.50 2.33
CA ASN A 217 -1.68 -7.90 2.08
C ASN A 217 -2.01 -7.99 0.57
N PRO A 218 -1.42 -8.95 -0.16
CA PRO A 218 -1.67 -9.13 -1.59
C PRO A 218 -3.16 -9.36 -1.92
N ASP A 219 -3.86 -10.16 -1.11
CA ASP A 219 -5.27 -10.46 -1.35
C ASP A 219 -6.16 -9.24 -1.21
N GLY A 220 -6.04 -8.52 -0.08
CA GLY A 220 -6.80 -7.31 0.15
C GLY A 220 -6.51 -6.25 -0.91
N SER A 221 -5.26 -6.19 -1.41
CA SER A 221 -4.85 -5.26 -2.46
C SER A 221 -5.64 -5.51 -3.74
N VAL A 222 -5.63 -6.75 -4.25
CA VAL A 222 -6.35 -7.12 -5.48
C VAL A 222 -7.85 -6.99 -5.33
N LEU A 223 -8.39 -7.29 -4.15
CA LEU A 223 -9.82 -7.18 -3.86
C LEU A 223 -10.30 -5.73 -3.79
N GLY A 224 -9.41 -4.73 -3.70
CA GLY A 224 -9.77 -3.33 -3.50
C GLY A 224 -10.30 -3.07 -2.09
N ASN A 225 -9.76 -3.75 -1.09
CA ASN A 225 -10.03 -3.46 0.30
C ASN A 225 -9.21 -2.22 0.73
N LEU A 226 -9.67 -1.52 1.77
CA LEU A 226 -8.89 -0.53 2.48
C LEU A 226 -7.99 -1.18 3.53
N ARG A 227 -8.57 -2.00 4.43
CA ARG A 227 -7.97 -2.24 5.75
C ARG A 227 -7.77 -3.71 6.10
N THR A 228 -8.45 -4.62 5.42
CA THR A 228 -8.49 -6.04 5.79
C THR A 228 -8.01 -6.98 4.68
N ASN A 229 -7.49 -8.15 5.06
CA ASN A 229 -7.19 -9.23 4.12
C ASN A 229 -8.47 -9.93 3.61
N ALA A 230 -8.33 -11.01 2.84
CA ALA A 230 -9.46 -11.78 2.31
C ALA A 230 -10.28 -12.55 3.37
N ALA A 231 -9.82 -12.64 4.62
CA ALA A 231 -10.58 -13.19 5.74
C ALA A 231 -11.21 -12.13 6.65
N GLY A 232 -11.11 -10.84 6.28
CA GLY A 232 -11.61 -9.72 7.08
C GLY A 232 -10.70 -9.34 8.25
N ALA A 233 -9.49 -9.90 8.33
CA ALA A 233 -8.54 -9.60 9.40
C ALA A 233 -7.85 -8.25 9.17
N ASN A 234 -7.80 -7.41 10.20
CA ASN A 234 -6.88 -6.27 10.24
C ASN A 234 -5.50 -6.81 10.64
N LEU A 235 -4.59 -6.98 9.67
CA LEU A 235 -3.27 -7.58 9.89
C LEU A 235 -2.48 -6.88 11.01
N ASN A 236 -2.60 -5.56 11.14
CA ASN A 236 -1.91 -4.80 12.19
C ASN A 236 -2.58 -4.90 13.58
N ARG A 237 -3.48 -5.87 13.78
CA ARG A 237 -4.01 -6.31 15.09
C ARG A 237 -3.70 -7.79 15.37
N GLU A 238 -2.99 -8.47 14.47
CA GLU A 238 -2.79 -9.92 14.52
C GLU A 238 -1.42 -10.33 15.08
N TRP A 239 -0.50 -9.40 15.33
CA TRP A 239 0.90 -9.70 15.69
C TRP A 239 1.09 -10.54 16.96
N MET A 240 0.18 -10.43 17.93
CA MET A 240 0.23 -11.21 19.17
C MET A 240 -0.17 -12.67 18.94
N GLU A 241 -1.31 -12.90 18.28
CA GLU A 241 -1.93 -14.20 18.10
C GLU A 241 -2.38 -14.39 16.62
N PRO A 242 -1.43 -14.44 15.67
CA PRO A 242 -1.76 -14.67 14.28
C PRO A 242 -2.20 -16.11 14.08
N ASP A 243 -3.09 -16.32 13.13
CA ASP A 243 -3.75 -17.60 12.88
C ASP A 243 -3.56 -18.02 11.42
N ALA A 244 -3.33 -19.30 11.19
CA ALA A 244 -3.01 -19.82 9.85
C ALA A 244 -4.17 -19.72 8.85
N ALA A 245 -5.41 -19.59 9.31
CA ALA A 245 -6.58 -19.43 8.44
C ALA A 245 -7.05 -17.97 8.34
N ARG A 246 -6.91 -17.18 9.43
CA ARG A 246 -7.37 -15.79 9.50
C ARG A 246 -6.32 -14.78 9.07
N SER A 247 -5.06 -14.98 9.46
CA SER A 247 -3.97 -14.02 9.26
C SER A 247 -2.63 -14.71 8.93
N PRO A 248 -2.60 -15.63 7.95
CA PRO A 248 -1.39 -16.34 7.57
C PRO A 248 -0.25 -15.39 7.14
N GLU A 249 -0.59 -14.21 6.61
CA GLU A 249 0.37 -13.20 6.19
C GLU A 249 1.24 -12.72 7.35
N VAL A 250 0.62 -12.44 8.50
CA VAL A 250 1.34 -12.01 9.72
C VAL A 250 2.06 -13.19 10.36
N LEU A 251 1.46 -14.38 10.34
CA LEU A 251 2.06 -15.59 10.90
C LEU A 251 3.44 -15.86 10.30
N VAL A 252 3.52 -15.97 8.97
CA VAL A 252 4.77 -16.36 8.29
C VAL A 252 5.85 -15.28 8.38
N VAL A 253 5.46 -14.00 8.34
CA VAL A 253 6.41 -12.89 8.48
C VAL A 253 6.92 -12.76 9.91
N ARG A 254 6.05 -12.90 10.91
CA ARG A 254 6.45 -12.87 12.32
C ARG A 254 7.41 -14.01 12.66
N ASP A 255 7.14 -15.21 12.16
CA ASP A 255 8.00 -16.36 12.40
C ASP A 255 9.36 -16.17 11.70
N ALA A 256 9.39 -15.65 10.46
CA ALA A 256 10.64 -15.27 9.79
C ALA A 256 11.44 -14.19 10.56
N ILE A 257 10.77 -13.20 11.14
CA ILE A 257 11.41 -12.17 12.00
C ILE A 257 12.06 -12.81 13.23
N ARG A 258 11.41 -13.81 13.85
CA ARG A 258 11.94 -14.51 15.02
C ARG A 258 13.15 -15.37 14.66
N ASP A 259 13.10 -16.07 13.54
CA ASP A 259 14.15 -16.99 13.10
C ASP A 259 15.41 -16.25 12.64
N ILE A 260 15.23 -15.15 11.89
CA ILE A 260 16.34 -14.34 11.35
C ILE A 260 16.87 -13.36 12.41
N GLY A 261 16.00 -12.84 13.28
CA GLY A 261 16.31 -11.75 14.21
C GLY A 261 16.07 -10.36 13.61
N CYS A 262 15.94 -9.36 14.48
CA CYS A 262 15.61 -7.99 14.10
C CYS A 262 16.34 -6.99 15.00
N ASP A 263 17.12 -6.09 14.39
CA ASP A 263 17.78 -4.98 15.08
C ASP A 263 17.04 -3.65 14.88
N MET A 264 16.35 -3.50 13.74
CA MET A 264 15.53 -2.33 13.41
C MET A 264 14.29 -2.79 12.65
N PHE A 265 13.15 -2.17 12.92
CA PHE A 265 11.87 -2.53 12.33
C PHE A 265 11.11 -1.28 11.89
N PHE A 266 10.64 -1.28 10.66
CA PHE A 266 9.81 -0.24 10.07
C PHE A 266 8.55 -0.87 9.48
N ASP A 267 7.41 -0.31 9.83
CA ASP A 267 6.10 -0.68 9.32
C ASP A 267 5.51 0.54 8.60
N ILE A 268 5.40 0.46 7.28
CA ILE A 268 5.06 1.59 6.42
C ILE A 268 3.55 1.62 6.17
N HIS A 269 2.93 2.76 6.51
CA HIS A 269 1.49 3.00 6.42
C HIS A 269 1.17 4.34 5.74
N GLY A 270 -0.09 4.48 5.36
CA GLY A 270 -0.77 5.75 5.11
C GLY A 270 -1.64 6.17 6.29
N ASP A 271 -1.98 7.45 6.36
CA ASP A 271 -2.99 7.97 7.29
C ASP A 271 -4.01 8.77 6.48
N GLU A 272 -5.29 8.47 6.66
CA GLU A 272 -6.37 9.04 5.86
C GLU A 272 -6.64 10.52 6.21
N ALA A 273 -6.29 10.95 7.43
CA ALA A 273 -6.74 12.22 8.00
C ALA A 273 -5.64 13.26 8.14
N ILE A 274 -4.42 12.84 8.47
CA ILE A 274 -3.31 13.72 8.83
C ILE A 274 -2.53 14.09 7.56
N PRO A 275 -2.49 15.38 7.15
CA PRO A 275 -1.83 15.80 5.91
C PRO A 275 -0.32 16.00 6.08
N TYR A 276 0.34 15.07 6.79
CA TYR A 276 1.77 15.13 7.11
C TYR A 276 2.42 13.75 7.04
N VAL A 277 3.71 13.72 6.76
CA VAL A 277 4.55 12.55 7.02
C VAL A 277 5.00 12.60 8.46
N PHE A 278 4.76 11.53 9.22
CA PHE A 278 5.16 11.41 10.61
C PHE A 278 5.60 9.98 10.94
N VAL A 279 6.19 9.81 12.12
CA VAL A 279 6.52 8.50 12.67
C VAL A 279 5.81 8.32 14.01
N ALA A 280 5.19 7.17 14.21
CA ALA A 280 4.67 6.75 15.51
C ALA A 280 5.61 5.71 16.11
N ALA A 281 6.38 6.10 17.13
CA ALA A 281 7.27 5.19 17.84
C ALA A 281 6.55 4.57 19.03
N ALA A 282 6.88 3.32 19.35
CA ALA A 282 6.52 2.74 20.63
C ALA A 282 7.25 3.50 21.75
N VAL A 283 6.57 4.45 22.39
CA VAL A 283 7.03 4.98 23.67
C VAL A 283 6.74 3.87 24.68
N LEU A 284 7.72 3.01 24.91
CA LEU A 284 7.65 2.00 25.96
C LEU A 284 7.51 2.71 27.31
N SER A 285 6.28 2.91 27.76
CA SER A 285 5.98 3.23 29.16
C SER A 285 6.27 1.99 29.99
N GLY A 286 7.54 1.81 30.36
CA GLY A 286 7.97 0.78 31.30
C GLY A 286 8.75 -0.39 30.69
N ASN A 287 9.97 -0.14 30.21
CA ASN A 287 11.10 -1.00 30.58
C ASN A 287 12.41 -0.25 30.39
N ARG A 288 13.03 0.13 31.51
CA ARG A 288 14.44 0.53 31.55
C ARG A 288 15.26 -0.68 31.13
N ASN A 289 16.01 -0.58 30.02
CA ASN A 289 17.32 -1.20 29.80
C ASN A 289 17.84 -1.00 28.36
N PHE A 290 17.63 0.19 27.78
CA PHE A 290 18.67 0.74 26.90
C PHE A 290 19.70 1.42 27.81
N GLU A 291 20.58 0.62 28.42
CA GLU A 291 21.76 1.17 29.08
C GLU A 291 22.60 1.87 28.01
N ALA A 292 22.69 3.19 28.15
CA ALA A 292 23.77 3.97 27.61
C ALA A 292 25.10 3.35 28.03
N ARG A 293 25.74 2.63 27.12
CA ARG A 293 27.18 2.40 27.14
C ARG A 293 27.81 3.05 25.92
N ILE A 294 27.79 4.38 25.96
CA ILE A 294 28.89 5.17 25.39
C ILE A 294 29.78 5.50 26.58
N HIS A 295 30.89 4.79 26.74
CA HIS A 295 32.09 5.24 27.46
C HIS A 295 33.26 4.32 27.09
N PRO A 296 34.52 4.79 27.10
CA PRO A 296 35.04 6.15 27.18
C PRO A 296 35.55 6.69 25.82
#